data_AF-A0A497JFQ5-F1
#
_entry.id   AF-A0A497JFQ5-F1
#
_cell.length_a   1.000
_cell.length_b   1.000
_cell.length_c   1.000
_cell.angle_alpha   90.00
_cell.angle_beta   90.00
_cell.angle_gamma   90.00
#
_symmetry.space_group_name_H-M   'P 1'
#
loop_
_entity.id
_entity.type
_entity.pdbx_description
1 polymer ?
#
loop_
_entity_poly.entity_id
_entity_poly.type
_entity_poly.pdbx_seq_one_letter_code
_entity_poly.pdbx_strand_id
1 'polypeptide(L)'
;MQWHALQLEQIFSLLKSSKDGITEEEALKRLKKYGKNEIKKRWRISPLQILIRQLKSPLVYILIIAIVVSFFLQHYLDFWLISAIMVINIILGFIQEFRAEKALEELTKYAIQKAVVVRNGIPKEIDARLIVP
;
A
#
# COMPACT_ATOMS: atom_id res chain seq x y z
N MET A 1 19.39 2.35 16.36
CA MET A 1 19.71 1.90 17.73
C MET A 1 19.25 0.46 17.89
N GLN A 2 20.08 -0.40 18.49
CA GLN A 2 19.71 -1.78 18.78
C GLN A 2 18.94 -1.84 20.11
N TRP A 3 17.66 -1.43 20.09
CA TRP A 3 16.80 -1.39 21.28
C TRP A 3 16.75 -2.73 22.02
N HIS A 4 16.83 -3.84 21.28
CA HIS A 4 16.80 -5.21 21.81
C HIS A 4 18.04 -5.60 22.63
N ALA A 5 19.14 -4.84 22.56
CA ALA A 5 20.38 -5.13 23.25
C ALA A 5 20.58 -4.29 24.55
N LEU A 6 19.64 -3.37 24.85
CA LEU A 6 19.71 -2.50 26.02
C LEU A 6 19.03 -3.13 27.24
N GLN A 7 19.51 -2.79 28.44
CA GLN A 7 18.83 -3.17 29.68
C GLN A 7 17.51 -2.41 29.84
N LEU A 8 16.55 -3.02 30.53
CA LEU A 8 15.21 -2.47 30.76
C LEU A 8 15.25 -1.08 31.41
N GLU A 9 16.10 -0.86 32.40
CA GLU A 9 16.24 0.43 33.08
C GLU A 9 16.70 1.53 32.11
N GLN A 10 17.61 1.19 31.21
CA GLN A 10 18.12 2.11 30.20
C GLN A 10 17.03 2.44 29.17
N ILE A 11 16.24 1.45 28.75
CA ILE A 11 15.11 1.66 27.83
C ILE A 11 14.06 2.58 28.45
N PHE A 12 13.68 2.34 29.70
CA PHE A 12 12.73 3.18 30.43
C PHE A 12 13.23 4.62 30.59
N SER A 13 14.51 4.80 30.88
CA SER A 13 15.13 6.13 30.97
C SER A 13 15.13 6.85 29.61
N LEU A 14 15.56 6.18 28.55
CA LEU A 14 15.64 6.74 27.19
C LEU A 14 14.26 7.11 26.63
N LEU A 15 13.28 6.23 26.81
CA LEU A 15 11.91 6.43 26.34
C LEU A 15 11.05 7.22 27.33
N LYS A 16 11.60 7.65 28.48
CA LYS A 16 10.86 8.30 29.57
C LYS A 16 9.54 7.58 29.86
N SER A 17 9.63 6.26 30.04
CA SER A 17 8.50 5.36 30.29
C SER A 17 8.77 4.47 31.49
N SER A 18 7.80 3.66 31.89
CA SER A 18 7.90 2.79 33.05
C SER A 18 7.23 1.43 32.80
N LYS A 19 7.34 0.51 33.76
CA LYS A 19 6.61 -0.77 33.74
C LYS A 19 5.08 -0.57 33.73
N ASP A 20 4.61 0.51 34.34
CA ASP A 20 3.19 0.91 34.36
C ASP A 20 2.79 1.72 33.11
N GLY A 21 3.66 1.75 32.10
CA GLY A 21 3.45 2.47 30.85
C GLY A 21 3.68 3.97 30.97
N ILE A 22 2.99 4.73 30.11
CA ILE A 22 3.04 6.20 30.02
C ILE A 22 1.69 6.80 30.41
N THR A 23 1.65 8.10 30.68
CA THR A 23 0.39 8.80 30.92
C THR A 23 -0.38 9.07 29.63
N GLU A 24 -1.71 9.24 29.71
CA GLU A 24 -2.51 9.60 28.53
C GLU A 24 -2.10 10.96 27.95
N GLU A 25 -1.74 11.91 28.80
CA GLU A 25 -1.25 13.23 28.36
C GLU A 25 0.06 13.11 27.59
N GLU A 26 0.98 12.27 28.06
CA GLU A 26 2.24 12.01 27.38
C GLU A 26 2.00 11.27 26.06
N ALA A 27 1.08 10.30 26.04
CA ALA A 27 0.68 9.63 24.81
C ALA A 27 0.14 10.61 23.76
N LEU A 28 -0.72 11.56 24.17
CA LEU A 28 -1.25 12.60 23.29
C LEU A 28 -0.14 13.55 22.78
N LYS A 29 0.81 13.93 23.64
CA LYS A 29 1.97 14.74 23.24
C LYS A 29 2.82 14.00 22.21
N ARG A 30 3.12 12.72 22.44
CA ARG A 30 3.89 11.89 21.51
C ARG A 30 3.15 11.66 20.20
N LEU A 31 1.83 11.49 20.23
CA LEU A 31 1.02 11.35 19.02
C LEU A 31 1.09 12.62 18.16
N LYS A 32 1.05 13.80 18.78
CA LYS A 32 1.24 15.08 18.07
C LYS A 32 2.66 15.23 17.50
N LYS A 33 3.68 14.71 18.20
CA LYS A 33 5.09 14.82 17.81
C LYS A 33 5.49 13.83 16.71
N TYR A 34 5.09 12.57 16.83
CA TYR A 34 5.51 11.48 15.95
C TYR A 34 4.46 11.15 14.87
N GLY A 35 3.22 11.59 15.05
CA GLY A 35 2.09 11.23 14.20
C GLY A 35 1.49 9.87 14.58
N LYS A 36 0.45 9.48 13.84
CA LYS A 36 -0.19 8.17 14.00
C LYS A 36 0.77 7.05 13.61
N ASN A 37 0.69 5.92 14.31
CA ASN A 37 1.34 4.67 13.93
C ASN A 37 0.61 4.04 12.74
N GLU A 38 0.67 4.71 11.61
CA GLU A 38 0.15 4.24 10.34
C GLU A 38 1.25 4.32 9.29
N ILE A 39 1.42 3.26 8.53
CA ILE A 39 2.22 3.31 7.33
C ILE A 39 1.45 4.24 6.39
N LYS A 40 1.97 5.46 6.17
CA LYS A 40 1.42 6.37 5.15
C LYS A 40 1.32 5.55 3.87
N LYS A 41 0.09 5.22 3.43
CA LYS A 41 -0.14 4.55 2.15
C LYS A 41 0.46 5.43 1.07
N ARG A 42 1.71 5.16 0.72
CA ARG A 42 2.34 5.78 -0.43
C ARG A 42 1.68 5.14 -1.63
N TRP A 43 0.80 5.96 -2.19
CA TRP A 43 0.29 5.94 -3.55
C TRP A 43 -1.00 5.14 -3.66
N ARG A 44 -2.11 5.89 -3.77
CA ARG A 44 -3.19 5.46 -4.66
C ARG A 44 -2.51 5.23 -6.01
N ILE A 45 -2.48 4.01 -6.49
CA ILE A 45 -1.91 3.72 -7.79
C ILE A 45 -2.71 4.56 -8.79
N SER A 46 -2.00 5.43 -9.52
CA SER A 46 -2.65 6.35 -10.43
C SER A 46 -3.24 5.54 -11.60
N PRO A 47 -4.43 5.87 -12.11
CA PRO A 47 -4.97 5.23 -13.32
C PRO A 47 -3.97 5.20 -14.49
N LEU A 48 -3.15 6.24 -14.61
CA LEU A 48 -2.07 6.31 -15.60
C LEU A 48 -0.97 5.26 -15.37
N GLN A 49 -0.65 4.94 -14.12
CA GLN A 49 0.34 3.89 -13.81
C GLN A 49 -0.18 2.51 -14.16
N ILE A 50 -1.47 2.23 -13.94
CA ILE A 50 -2.10 0.98 -14.35
C ILE A 50 -2.00 0.83 -15.88
N LEU A 51 -2.34 1.89 -16.62
CA LEU A 51 -2.23 1.87 -18.08
C LEU A 51 -0.79 1.63 -18.56
N ILE A 52 0.20 2.30 -17.96
CA ILE A 52 1.62 2.09 -18.29
C ILE A 52 2.07 0.65 -17.99
N ARG A 53 1.55 0.03 -16.92
CA ARG A 53 1.85 -1.37 -16.59
C ARG A 53 1.27 -2.32 -17.62
N GLN A 54 0.06 -2.08 -18.11
CA GLN A 54 -0.54 -2.88 -19.20
C GLN A 54 0.33 -2.83 -20.46
N LEU A 55 0.86 -1.65 -20.82
CA LEU A 55 1.75 -1.49 -21.98
C LEU A 55 3.11 -2.21 -21.84
N LYS A 56 3.53 -2.51 -20.60
CA LYS A 56 4.79 -3.23 -20.32
C LYS A 56 4.63 -4.75 -20.27
N SER A 57 3.43 -5.27 -20.51
CA SER A 57 3.18 -6.71 -20.51
C SER A 57 3.87 -7.40 -21.71
N PRO A 58 4.58 -8.53 -21.52
CA PRO A 58 5.17 -9.29 -22.61
C PRO A 58 4.19 -9.63 -23.74
N LEU A 59 2.93 -9.93 -23.38
CA LEU A 59 1.87 -10.22 -24.36
C LEU A 59 1.54 -9.00 -25.23
N VAL A 60 1.55 -7.79 -24.67
CA VAL A 60 1.31 -6.55 -25.43
C VAL A 60 2.43 -6.31 -26.43
N TYR A 61 3.68 -6.59 -26.08
CA TYR A 61 4.78 -6.50 -27.05
C TYR A 61 4.61 -7.47 -28.22
N ILE A 62 4.16 -8.70 -27.97
CA ILE A 62 3.86 -9.67 -29.04
C ILE A 62 2.78 -9.13 -29.97
N LEU A 63 1.70 -8.57 -29.41
CA LEU A 63 0.60 -7.98 -30.21
C LEU A 63 1.06 -6.76 -31.00
N ILE A 64 1.88 -5.88 -30.41
CA ILE A 64 2.45 -4.72 -31.12
C ILE A 64 3.30 -5.20 -32.30
N ILE A 65 4.15 -6.20 -32.11
CA ILE A 65 4.96 -6.77 -33.20
C ILE A 65 4.05 -7.34 -34.30
N ALA A 66 3.00 -8.07 -33.93
CA ALA A 66 2.05 -8.63 -34.89
C ALA A 66 1.32 -7.53 -35.70
N ILE A 67 0.86 -6.47 -35.03
CA ILE A 67 0.23 -5.30 -35.67
C ILE A 67 1.19 -4.66 -36.68
N VAL A 68 2.44 -4.42 -36.28
CA VAL A 68 3.46 -3.82 -37.14
C VAL A 68 3.73 -4.70 -38.36
N VAL A 69 3.92 -6.00 -38.17
CA VAL A 69 4.15 -6.96 -39.26
C VAL A 69 2.95 -7.01 -40.22
N SER A 70 1.72 -7.11 -39.71
CA SER A 70 0.51 -7.13 -40.55
C SER A 70 0.35 -5.84 -41.36
N PHE A 71 0.71 -4.69 -40.81
CA PHE A 71 0.69 -3.41 -41.53
C PHE A 71 1.69 -3.40 -42.69
N PHE A 72 2.94 -3.83 -42.46
CA PHE A 72 3.97 -3.87 -43.50
C PHE A 72 3.65 -4.87 -44.62
N LEU A 73 3.01 -5.99 -44.29
CA LEU A 73 2.57 -6.99 -45.26
C LEU A 73 1.25 -6.60 -45.97
N GLN A 74 0.70 -5.41 -45.70
CA GLN A 74 -0.59 -4.93 -46.23
C GLN A 74 -1.79 -5.83 -45.91
N HIS A 75 -1.69 -6.64 -44.85
CA HIS A 75 -2.81 -7.41 -44.30
C HIS A 75 -3.66 -6.51 -43.39
N TYR A 76 -4.39 -5.58 -44.00
CA TYR A 76 -5.17 -4.58 -43.27
C TYR A 76 -6.27 -5.19 -42.40
N LEU A 77 -6.88 -6.30 -42.81
CA LEU A 77 -7.91 -6.98 -42.02
C LEU A 77 -7.32 -7.51 -40.70
N ASP A 78 -6.18 -8.20 -40.77
CA ASP A 78 -5.48 -8.72 -39.59
C ASP A 78 -4.99 -7.58 -38.70
N PHE A 79 -4.43 -6.52 -39.29
CA PHE A 79 -4.04 -5.32 -38.56
C PHE A 79 -5.19 -4.74 -37.71
N TRP A 80 -6.38 -4.58 -38.30
CA TRP A 80 -7.55 -4.05 -37.60
C TRP A 80 -8.06 -5.01 -36.52
N LEU A 81 -8.09 -6.31 -36.81
CA LEU A 81 -8.55 -7.33 -35.87
C LEU A 81 -7.65 -7.41 -34.64
N ILE A 82 -6.33 -7.48 -34.83
CA ILE A 82 -5.36 -7.54 -33.73
C ILE A 82 -5.38 -6.23 -32.92
N SER A 83 -5.49 -5.08 -33.61
CA SER A 83 -5.60 -3.78 -32.94
C SER A 83 -6.84 -3.68 -32.06
N ALA A 84 -8.00 -4.14 -32.55
CA ALA A 84 -9.24 -4.15 -31.78
C ALA A 84 -9.13 -5.05 -30.54
N ILE A 85 -8.57 -6.26 -30.68
CA ILE A 85 -8.33 -7.17 -29.56
C ILE A 85 -7.36 -6.56 -28.54
N MET A 86 -6.29 -5.91 -29.00
CA MET A 86 -5.33 -5.25 -28.12
C MET A 86 -6.00 -4.13 -27.30
N VAL A 87 -6.82 -3.29 -27.92
CA VAL A 87 -7.56 -2.23 -27.23
C VAL A 87 -8.51 -2.82 -26.18
N ILE A 88 -9.27 -3.86 -26.55
CA ILE A 88 -10.16 -4.56 -25.62
C ILE A 88 -9.36 -5.13 -24.43
N ASN A 89 -8.22 -5.76 -24.69
CA ASN A 89 -7.36 -6.31 -23.64
C ASN A 89 -6.82 -5.24 -22.69
N ILE A 90 -6.39 -4.08 -23.21
CA ILE A 90 -5.93 -2.96 -22.38
C ILE A 90 -7.07 -2.45 -21.49
N ILE A 91 -8.28 -2.28 -22.04
CA ILE A 91 -9.46 -1.81 -21.29
C ILE A 91 -9.85 -2.81 -20.21
N LEU A 92 -9.99 -4.09 -20.57
CA LEU A 92 -10.36 -5.14 -19.63
C LEU A 92 -9.29 -5.32 -18.55
N GLY A 93 -8.01 -5.32 -18.92
CA GLY A 93 -6.89 -5.40 -17.99
C GLY A 93 -6.86 -4.22 -17.02
N PHE A 94 -7.06 -3.00 -17.52
CA PHE A 94 -7.20 -1.80 -16.68
C PHE A 94 -8.35 -1.93 -15.68
N ILE A 95 -9.54 -2.35 -16.13
CA ILE A 95 -10.71 -2.51 -15.25
C ILE A 95 -10.46 -3.60 -14.20
N GLN A 96 -9.88 -4.74 -14.59
CA GLN A 96 -9.56 -5.84 -13.69
C GLN A 96 -8.57 -5.41 -12.61
N GLU A 97 -7.48 -4.76 -13.01
CA GLU A 97 -6.43 -4.32 -12.11
C GLU A 97 -6.90 -3.20 -11.18
N PHE A 98 -7.65 -2.23 -11.71
CA PHE A 98 -8.26 -1.17 -10.91
C PHE A 98 -9.23 -1.72 -9.85
N ARG A 99 -10.05 -2.72 -10.21
CA ARG A 99 -10.95 -3.40 -9.25
C ARG A 99 -10.17 -4.17 -8.19
N ALA A 100 -9.11 -4.86 -8.56
CA ALA A 100 -8.28 -5.63 -7.63
C ALA A 100 -7.60 -4.70 -6.60
N GLU A 101 -7.03 -3.58 -7.05
CA GLU A 101 -6.41 -2.59 -6.17
C GLU A 101 -7.42 -1.96 -5.21
N LYS A 102 -8.62 -1.62 -5.71
CA LYS A 102 -9.68 -1.07 -4.88
C LYS A 102 -10.15 -2.06 -3.81
N ALA A 103 -10.30 -3.34 -4.16
CA ALA A 103 -10.65 -4.39 -3.22
C ALA A 103 -9.58 -4.53 -2.11
N LEU A 104 -8.30 -4.48 -2.48
CA LEU A 104 -7.20 -4.50 -1.52
C LEU A 104 -7.18 -3.25 -0.62
N GLU A 105 -7.50 -2.08 -1.17
CA GLU A 105 -7.62 -0.84 -0.41
C GLU A 105 -8.73 -0.91 0.63
N GLU A 106 -9.86 -1.54 0.29
CA GLU A 106 -10.99 -1.75 1.19
C GLU A 106 -10.66 -2.78 2.28
N LEU A 107 -10.10 -3.94 1.92
CA LEU A 107 -9.66 -4.95 2.90
C LEU A 107 -8.69 -4.37 3.93
N THR A 108 -7.73 -3.54 3.50
CA THR A 108 -6.79 -2.87 4.40
C THR A 108 -7.43 -1.80 5.28
N LYS A 109 -8.63 -1.28 4.95
CA LYS A 109 -9.41 -0.38 5.84
C LYS A 109 -10.15 -1.16 6.94
N TYR A 110 -10.57 -2.40 6.66
CA TYR A 110 -11.25 -3.26 7.64
C TYR A 110 -10.30 -3.89 8.66
N ALA A 111 -9.02 -3.95 8.35
CA ALA A 111 -7.97 -4.30 9.31
C ALA A 111 -7.73 -3.14 10.31
N ILE A 112 -8.75 -2.76 11.09
CA ILE A 112 -8.56 -1.95 12.29
C ILE A 112 -7.82 -2.86 13.27
N GLN A 113 -6.49 -2.82 13.22
CA GLN A 113 -5.68 -3.49 14.21
C GLN A 113 -5.89 -2.78 15.53
N LYS A 114 -6.40 -3.52 16.51
CA LYS A 114 -6.41 -3.09 17.90
C LYS A 114 -5.16 -3.61 18.58
N ALA A 115 -4.69 -2.88 19.58
CA ALA A 115 -3.56 -3.27 20.40
C ALA A 115 -3.86 -3.03 21.87
N VAL A 116 -3.34 -3.89 22.72
CA VAL A 116 -3.37 -3.70 24.18
C VAL A 116 -2.11 -2.96 24.58
N VAL A 117 -2.28 -1.82 25.24
CA VAL A 117 -1.18 -1.01 25.80
C VAL A 117 -1.44 -0.75 27.28
N VAL A 118 -0.38 -0.49 28.04
CA VAL A 118 -0.52 0.00 29.42
C VAL A 118 -0.38 1.51 29.43
N ARG A 119 -1.40 2.22 29.93
CA ARG A 119 -1.36 3.67 30.15
C ARG A 119 -1.95 4.01 31.51
N ASN A 120 -1.30 4.90 32.24
CA ASN A 120 -1.62 5.20 33.64
C ASN A 120 -1.68 3.91 34.51
N GLY A 121 -0.81 2.92 34.25
CA GLY A 121 -0.83 1.63 34.96
C GLY A 121 -1.97 0.68 34.59
N ILE A 122 -2.85 1.06 33.65
CA ILE A 122 -4.05 0.28 33.30
C ILE A 122 -3.91 -0.27 31.87
N PRO A 123 -4.10 -1.59 31.66
CA PRO A 123 -4.20 -2.17 30.33
C PRO A 123 -5.45 -1.64 29.60
N LYS A 124 -5.27 -1.14 28.38
CA LYS A 124 -6.34 -0.62 27.54
C LYS A 124 -6.19 -1.12 26.11
N GLU A 125 -7.32 -1.50 25.52
CA GLU A 125 -7.40 -1.79 24.09
C GLU A 125 -7.60 -0.47 23.33
N ILE A 126 -6.67 -0.14 22.42
CA ILE A 126 -6.72 1.06 21.59
C ILE A 126 -6.56 0.70 20.11
N ASP A 127 -6.96 1.62 19.22
CA ASP A 127 -6.59 1.54 17.80
C ASP A 127 -5.06 1.58 17.68
N ALA A 128 -4.46 0.63 16.94
CA ALA A 128 -3.02 0.51 16.77
C ALA A 128 -2.39 1.78 16.17
N ARG A 129 -3.17 2.59 15.43
CA ARG A 129 -2.75 3.91 14.91
C ARG A 129 -2.46 4.93 16.00
N LEU A 130 -2.94 4.71 17.22
CA LEU A 130 -2.73 5.58 18.38
C LEU A 130 -1.56 5.13 19.26
N ILE A 131 -0.87 4.05 18.90
CA ILE A 131 0.39 3.63 19.56
C ILE A 131 1.45 4.69 19.27
N VAL A 132 2.29 4.94 20.27
CA VAL A 132 3.39 5.91 20.20
C VAL A 132 4.67 5.26 20.74
N PRO A 133 5.85 5.72 20.28
CA PRO A 133 7.14 5.33 20.88
C PRO A 133 7.24 5.69 22.35
#